data_AF-A0A1E1W7G7-F1
#
_entry.id   AF-A0A1E1W7G7-F1
#
_cell.length_a   1.000
_cell.length_b   1.000
_cell.length_c   1.000
_cell.angle_alpha   90.00
_cell.angle_beta   90.00
_cell.angle_gamma   90.00
#
_symmetry.space_group_name_H-M   'P 1'
#
loop_
_entity.id
_entity.type
_entity.pdbx_description
1 polymer ?
#
loop_
_entity_poly.entity_id
_entity_poly.type
_entity_poly.pdbx_seq_one_letter_code
_entity_poly.pdbx_strand_id
1 'polypeptide(L)'
;MAQILIALENNLPRLEVIPEVKTHVDVFHKNLTKVLENVIETNDAKKYFTLMEICDAVNRLNSSIKNIDADVILSLASFSNTLTIIQEYFVKNIFEPELNCSILSNITDVLVGIQEALNHADEISIQVDSEHIQDISSQQYDGAKANVLIEHIDHTIAAISNVKSIETTKELKAALTPVLETICP
;
A
#
# COMPACT_ATOMS: atom_id res chain seq x y z
N MET A 1 -15.52 10.84 -2.00
CA MET A 1 -15.11 10.22 -3.27
C MET A 1 -14.41 11.22 -4.18
N ALA A 2 -15.09 12.22 -4.75
CA ALA A 2 -14.44 13.24 -5.60
C ALA A 2 -13.21 13.92 -4.93
N GLN A 3 -13.33 14.35 -3.67
CA GLN A 3 -12.21 14.93 -2.91
C GLN A 3 -11.01 13.99 -2.75
N ILE A 4 -11.23 12.67 -2.73
CA ILE A 4 -10.16 11.68 -2.61
C ILE A 4 -9.41 11.56 -3.94
N LEU A 5 -10.13 11.61 -5.08
CA LEU A 5 -9.51 11.60 -6.40
C LEU A 5 -8.75 12.91 -6.68
N ILE A 6 -9.30 14.06 -6.27
CA ILE A 6 -8.60 15.35 -6.32
C ILE A 6 -7.33 15.31 -5.46
N ALA A 7 -7.40 14.70 -4.27
CA ALA A 7 -6.21 14.51 -3.44
C ALA A 7 -5.17 13.62 -4.12
N LEU A 8 -5.59 12.59 -4.87
CA LEU A 8 -4.69 11.75 -5.68
C LEU A 8 -3.99 12.58 -6.73
N GLU A 9 -4.73 13.33 -7.55
CA GLU A 9 -4.18 14.25 -8.55
C GLU A 9 -3.13 15.20 -7.95
N ASN A 10 -3.45 15.82 -6.81
CA ASN A 10 -2.55 16.75 -6.12
C ASN A 10 -1.28 16.09 -5.57
N ASN A 11 -1.29 14.77 -5.32
CA ASN A 11 -0.13 14.04 -4.85
C ASN A 11 0.73 13.48 -6.00
N LEU A 12 0.24 13.42 -7.25
CA LEU A 12 0.98 12.86 -8.39
C LEU A 12 2.35 13.53 -8.65
N PRO A 13 2.52 14.86 -8.46
CA PRO A 13 3.85 15.47 -8.61
C PRO A 13 4.92 14.87 -7.66
N ARG A 14 4.53 14.29 -6.52
CA ARG A 14 5.48 13.62 -5.61
C ARG A 14 6.06 12.33 -6.19
N LEU A 15 5.43 11.77 -7.22
CA LEU A 15 5.94 10.60 -7.93
C LEU A 15 6.93 10.97 -9.04
N GLU A 16 7.31 12.23 -9.22
CA GLU A 16 8.30 12.64 -10.24
C GLU A 16 9.65 11.95 -10.07
N VAL A 17 10.00 11.54 -8.84
CA VAL A 17 11.21 10.76 -8.55
C VAL A 17 11.13 9.30 -9.00
N ILE A 18 9.94 8.82 -9.39
CA ILE A 18 9.67 7.45 -9.87
C ILE A 18 8.78 7.52 -11.12
N PRO A 19 9.33 7.98 -12.26
CA PRO A 19 8.55 8.27 -13.46
C PRO A 19 7.82 7.05 -14.05
N GLU A 20 8.38 5.85 -13.84
CA GLU A 20 7.80 4.57 -14.24
C GLU A 20 6.44 4.35 -13.54
N VAL A 21 6.35 4.70 -12.26
CA VAL A 21 5.10 4.61 -11.48
C VAL A 21 4.17 5.78 -11.83
N LYS A 22 4.70 7.02 -11.86
CA LYS A 22 3.89 8.24 -12.06
C LYS A 22 3.00 8.17 -13.29
N THR A 23 3.57 7.79 -14.43
CA THR A 23 2.87 7.78 -15.72
C THR A 23 1.66 6.86 -15.69
N HIS A 24 1.78 5.69 -15.05
CA HIS A 24 0.68 4.75 -14.94
C HIS A 24 -0.35 5.19 -13.91
N VAL A 25 0.05 5.88 -12.84
CA VAL A 25 -0.87 6.43 -11.82
C VAL A 25 -1.66 7.62 -12.38
N ASP A 26 -1.07 8.44 -13.27
CA ASP A 26 -1.77 9.50 -14.01
C ASP A 26 -2.95 8.93 -14.83
N VAL A 27 -2.73 7.80 -15.51
CA VAL A 27 -3.79 7.10 -16.26
C VAL A 27 -4.83 6.49 -15.31
N PHE A 28 -4.38 5.95 -14.18
CA PHE A 28 -5.24 5.31 -13.19
C PHE A 28 -6.22 6.30 -12.57
N HIS A 29 -5.72 7.48 -12.21
CA HIS A 29 -6.56 8.58 -11.74
C HIS A 29 -7.65 8.94 -12.76
N LYS A 30 -7.28 9.11 -14.04
CA LYS A 30 -8.25 9.43 -15.12
C LYS A 30 -9.32 8.35 -15.26
N ASN A 31 -8.93 7.08 -15.19
CA ASN A 31 -9.88 5.97 -15.29
C ASN A 31 -10.81 5.91 -14.06
N LEU A 32 -10.29 6.16 -12.85
CA LEU A 32 -11.12 6.25 -11.64
C LEU A 32 -12.11 7.42 -11.70
N THR A 33 -11.72 8.55 -12.27
CA THR A 33 -12.62 9.69 -12.46
C THR A 33 -13.78 9.33 -13.40
N LYS A 34 -13.50 8.61 -14.50
CA LYS A 34 -14.56 8.08 -15.39
C LYS A 34 -15.47 7.09 -14.67
N VAL A 35 -14.94 6.26 -13.78
CA VAL A 35 -15.78 5.35 -12.96
C VAL A 35 -16.71 6.18 -12.07
N LEU A 36 -16.19 7.21 -11.42
CA LEU A 36 -17.01 8.09 -10.58
C LEU A 36 -18.12 8.76 -11.39
N GLU A 37 -17.82 9.28 -12.58
CA GLU A 37 -18.82 9.87 -13.49
C GLU A 37 -19.90 8.84 -13.85
N ASN A 38 -19.52 7.63 -14.31
CA ASN A 38 -20.47 6.57 -14.65
C ASN A 38 -21.34 6.15 -13.45
N VAL A 39 -20.77 6.09 -12.25
CA VAL A 39 -21.51 5.75 -11.03
C VAL A 39 -22.56 6.83 -10.70
N ILE A 40 -22.20 8.10 -10.86
CA ILE A 40 -23.13 9.22 -10.66
C ILE A 40 -24.25 9.19 -11.70
N GLU A 41 -23.91 8.97 -12.98
CA GLU A 41 -24.88 8.94 -14.09
C GLU A 41 -25.85 7.76 -13.99
N THR A 42 -25.35 6.58 -13.64
CA THR A 42 -26.18 5.37 -13.55
C THR A 42 -27.03 5.33 -12.29
N ASN A 43 -26.68 6.12 -11.26
CA ASN A 43 -27.38 6.20 -9.97
C ASN A 43 -27.64 4.81 -9.34
N ASP A 44 -26.67 3.90 -9.49
CA ASP A 44 -26.75 2.54 -8.96
C ASP A 44 -26.13 2.47 -7.56
N ALA A 45 -26.96 2.15 -6.56
CA ALA A 45 -26.54 2.11 -5.16
C ALA A 45 -25.43 1.07 -4.88
N LYS A 46 -25.43 -0.07 -5.60
CA LYS A 46 -24.40 -1.09 -5.43
C LYS A 46 -23.07 -0.60 -5.99
N LYS A 47 -23.07 0.00 -7.19
CA LYS A 47 -21.85 0.59 -7.76
C LYS A 47 -21.32 1.74 -6.90
N TYR A 48 -22.21 2.54 -6.30
CA TYR A 48 -21.84 3.61 -5.38
C TYR A 48 -21.15 3.08 -4.12
N PHE A 49 -21.69 2.01 -3.51
CA PHE A 49 -21.08 1.37 -2.36
C PHE A 49 -19.69 0.82 -2.69
N THR A 50 -19.57 0.08 -3.80
CA THR A 50 -18.27 -0.42 -4.27
C THR A 50 -17.27 0.71 -4.50
N LEU A 51 -17.68 1.80 -5.15
CA LEU A 51 -16.79 2.93 -5.40
C LEU A 51 -16.35 3.61 -4.09
N MET A 52 -17.18 3.57 -3.05
CA MET A 52 -16.81 4.07 -1.73
C MET A 52 -15.66 3.24 -1.12
N GLU A 53 -15.71 1.92 -1.23
CA GLU A 53 -14.64 1.02 -0.78
C GLU A 53 -13.35 1.24 -1.57
N ILE A 54 -13.46 1.39 -2.90
CA ILE A 54 -12.33 1.73 -3.76
C ILE A 54 -11.73 3.08 -3.33
N CYS A 55 -12.55 4.08 -3.05
CA CYS A 55 -12.08 5.39 -2.60
C CYS A 55 -11.37 5.31 -1.23
N ASP A 56 -11.79 4.44 -0.31
CA ASP A 56 -11.05 4.24 0.94
C ASP A 56 -9.65 3.67 0.66
N ALA A 57 -9.53 2.71 -0.24
CA ALA A 57 -8.23 2.21 -0.67
C ALA A 57 -7.40 3.30 -1.38
N VAL A 58 -8.00 4.13 -2.24
CA VAL A 58 -7.31 5.29 -2.85
C VAL A 58 -6.85 6.30 -1.79
N ASN A 59 -7.56 6.45 -0.67
CA ASN A 59 -7.10 7.29 0.43
C ASN A 59 -5.84 6.73 1.12
N ARG A 60 -5.72 5.40 1.18
CA ARG A 60 -4.46 4.74 1.62
C ARG A 60 -3.35 4.98 0.61
N LEU A 61 -3.63 4.89 -0.70
CA LEU A 61 -2.66 5.26 -1.75
C LEU A 61 -2.14 6.68 -1.59
N ASN A 62 -3.04 7.63 -1.35
CA ASN A 62 -2.68 9.02 -1.08
C ASN A 62 -1.72 9.15 0.11
N SER A 63 -1.90 8.33 1.14
CA SER A 63 -1.02 8.31 2.31
C SER A 63 0.35 7.74 1.97
N SER A 64 0.41 6.65 1.18
CA SER A 64 1.67 6.07 0.71
C SER A 64 2.47 7.04 -0.17
N ILE A 65 1.82 7.74 -1.10
CA ILE A 65 2.47 8.75 -1.95
C ILE A 65 3.01 9.92 -1.13
N LYS A 66 2.29 10.36 -0.09
CA LYS A 66 2.75 11.43 0.80
C LYS A 66 3.99 11.06 1.62
N ASN A 67 4.20 9.78 1.86
CA ASN A 67 5.31 9.27 2.67
C ASN A 67 6.48 8.77 1.81
N ILE A 68 6.39 8.89 0.49
CA ILE A 68 7.39 8.33 -0.43
C ILE A 68 8.78 8.91 -0.21
N ASP A 69 8.88 10.18 0.18
CA ASP A 69 10.13 10.87 0.48
C ASP A 69 10.82 10.36 1.76
N ALA A 70 10.06 9.73 2.68
CA ALA A 70 10.59 9.25 3.95
C ALA A 70 11.15 7.82 3.84
N ASP A 71 10.47 6.96 3.11
CA ASP A 71 10.90 5.59 2.82
C ASP A 71 10.24 5.12 1.52
N VAL A 72 11.01 5.15 0.43
CA VAL A 72 10.53 4.80 -0.92
C VAL A 72 10.13 3.33 -0.98
N ILE A 73 10.94 2.42 -0.43
CA ILE A 73 10.73 0.97 -0.54
C ILE A 73 9.45 0.58 0.19
N LEU A 74 9.30 1.01 1.46
CA LEU A 74 8.12 0.71 2.25
C LEU A 74 6.86 1.36 1.66
N SER A 75 6.98 2.59 1.14
CA SER A 75 5.87 3.29 0.51
C SER A 75 5.42 2.59 -0.77
N LEU A 76 6.35 2.11 -1.60
CA LEU A 76 6.07 1.34 -2.82
C LEU A 76 5.44 -0.03 -2.51
N ALA A 77 5.91 -0.73 -1.47
CA ALA A 77 5.28 -1.98 -1.02
C ALA A 77 3.83 -1.74 -0.53
N SER A 78 3.61 -0.67 0.24
CA SER A 78 2.27 -0.26 0.67
C SER A 78 1.38 0.15 -0.52
N PHE A 79 1.96 0.81 -1.52
CA PHE A 79 1.29 1.17 -2.77
C PHE A 79 0.80 -0.09 -3.49
N SER A 80 1.71 -1.04 -3.72
CA SER A 80 1.42 -2.32 -4.40
C SER A 80 0.30 -3.13 -3.72
N ASN A 81 0.37 -3.27 -2.39
CA ASN A 81 -0.68 -3.94 -1.63
C ASN A 81 -2.04 -3.27 -1.79
N THR A 82 -2.07 -1.94 -1.75
CA THR A 82 -3.31 -1.17 -1.89
C THR A 82 -3.89 -1.27 -3.29
N LEU A 83 -3.05 -1.28 -4.34
CA LEU A 83 -3.49 -1.52 -5.71
C LEU A 83 -4.11 -2.91 -5.88
N THR A 84 -3.55 -3.93 -5.22
CA THR A 84 -4.11 -5.29 -5.22
C THR A 84 -5.51 -5.31 -4.60
N ILE A 85 -5.72 -4.58 -3.50
CA ILE A 85 -7.05 -4.43 -2.89
C ILE A 85 -8.02 -3.77 -3.88
N ILE A 86 -7.60 -2.70 -4.56
CA ILE A 86 -8.45 -2.04 -5.56
C ILE A 86 -8.75 -2.99 -6.72
N GLN A 87 -7.78 -3.76 -7.18
CA GLN A 87 -7.93 -4.76 -8.22
C GLN A 87 -9.03 -5.77 -7.86
N GLU A 88 -9.04 -6.27 -6.63
CA GLU A 88 -10.07 -7.20 -6.16
C GLU A 88 -11.47 -6.59 -6.23
N TYR A 89 -11.62 -5.31 -5.86
CA TYR A 89 -12.89 -4.61 -6.01
C TYR A 89 -13.30 -4.52 -7.47
N PHE A 90 -12.40 -4.25 -8.41
CA PHE A 90 -12.76 -4.21 -9.83
C PHE A 90 -13.10 -5.59 -10.41
N VAL A 91 -12.42 -6.65 -9.99
CA VAL A 91 -12.72 -8.03 -10.43
C VAL A 91 -14.09 -8.51 -9.96
N LYS A 92 -14.48 -8.15 -8.73
CA LYS A 92 -15.71 -8.64 -8.09
C LYS A 92 -16.97 -7.83 -8.47
N ASN A 93 -16.83 -6.68 -9.15
CA ASN A 93 -17.91 -5.70 -9.28
C ASN A 93 -18.30 -5.33 -10.72
N ILE A 94 -19.41 -4.62 -10.81
CA ILE A 94 -20.27 -4.49 -12.00
C ILE A 94 -20.12 -3.12 -12.69
N PHE A 95 -18.94 -2.50 -12.68
CA PHE A 95 -18.74 -1.32 -13.55
C PHE A 95 -18.72 -1.76 -15.02
N GLU A 96 -18.71 -0.78 -15.92
CA GLU A 96 -18.70 -1.06 -17.35
C GLU A 96 -17.50 -1.96 -17.72
N PRO A 97 -17.71 -3.04 -18.50
CA PRO A 97 -16.66 -4.03 -18.77
C PRO A 97 -15.39 -3.42 -19.36
N GLU A 98 -15.52 -2.47 -20.29
CA GLU A 98 -14.37 -1.79 -20.91
C GLU A 98 -13.57 -0.96 -19.89
N LEU A 99 -14.27 -0.32 -18.96
CA LEU A 99 -13.67 0.49 -17.91
C LEU A 99 -13.01 -0.39 -16.84
N ASN A 100 -13.64 -1.51 -16.47
CA ASN A 100 -13.04 -2.56 -15.64
C ASN A 100 -11.74 -3.07 -16.27
N CYS A 101 -11.76 -3.48 -17.53
CA CYS A 101 -10.57 -3.97 -18.23
C CYS A 101 -9.46 -2.91 -18.28
N SER A 102 -9.82 -1.66 -18.59
CA SER A 102 -8.87 -0.54 -18.62
C SER A 102 -8.20 -0.31 -17.28
N ILE A 103 -8.97 -0.35 -16.19
CA ILE A 103 -8.43 -0.19 -14.83
C ILE A 103 -7.56 -1.38 -14.43
N LEU A 104 -8.00 -2.61 -14.68
CA LEU A 104 -7.23 -3.80 -14.32
C LEU A 104 -5.90 -3.88 -15.07
N SER A 105 -5.90 -3.55 -16.37
CA SER A 105 -4.67 -3.45 -17.16
C SER A 105 -3.76 -2.38 -16.57
N ASN A 106 -4.30 -1.20 -16.30
CA ASN A 106 -3.50 -0.11 -15.80
C ASN A 106 -2.98 -0.33 -14.38
N ILE A 107 -3.73 -0.98 -13.49
CA ILE A 107 -3.22 -1.46 -12.20
C ILE A 107 -2.02 -2.38 -12.41
N THR A 108 -2.11 -3.30 -13.37
CA THR A 108 -1.00 -4.21 -13.70
C THR A 108 0.22 -3.41 -14.15
N ASP A 109 0.06 -2.41 -15.01
CA ASP A 109 1.15 -1.54 -15.45
C ASP A 109 1.78 -0.76 -14.27
N VAL A 110 0.97 -0.24 -13.34
CA VAL A 110 1.48 0.42 -12.13
C VAL A 110 2.29 -0.58 -11.28
N LEU A 111 1.79 -1.81 -11.09
CA LEU A 111 2.50 -2.84 -10.32
C LEU A 111 3.84 -3.22 -10.96
N VAL A 112 3.89 -3.30 -12.29
CA VAL A 112 5.14 -3.52 -13.03
C VAL A 112 6.10 -2.35 -12.82
N GLY A 113 5.65 -1.11 -12.97
CA GLY A 113 6.48 0.08 -12.71
C GLY A 113 6.99 0.16 -11.28
N ILE A 114 6.19 -0.26 -10.29
CA ILE A 114 6.61 -0.38 -8.89
C ILE A 114 7.74 -1.43 -8.77
N GLN A 115 7.58 -2.59 -9.39
CA GLN A 115 8.60 -3.64 -9.34
C GLN A 115 9.90 -3.19 -10.01
N GLU A 116 9.82 -2.48 -11.13
CA GLU A 116 10.99 -1.88 -11.79
C GLU A 116 11.69 -0.87 -10.88
N ALA A 117 10.94 0.01 -10.22
CA ALA A 117 11.49 0.97 -9.27
C ALA A 117 12.18 0.31 -8.07
N LEU A 118 11.59 -0.77 -7.53
CA LEU A 118 12.20 -1.56 -6.45
C LEU A 118 13.49 -2.25 -6.91
N ASN A 119 13.48 -2.85 -8.10
CA ASN A 119 14.67 -3.50 -8.66
C ASN A 119 15.82 -2.51 -8.88
N HIS A 120 15.54 -1.29 -9.35
CA HIS A 120 16.55 -0.24 -9.48
C HIS A 120 17.11 0.20 -8.13
N ALA A 121 16.27 0.30 -7.09
CA ALA A 121 16.72 0.61 -5.73
C ALA A 121 17.65 -0.49 -5.17
N ASP A 122 17.31 -1.76 -5.41
CA ASP A 122 18.15 -2.91 -5.03
C ASP A 122 19.46 -2.94 -5.81
N GLU A 123 19.46 -2.63 -7.12
CA GLU A 123 20.67 -2.57 -7.94
C GLU A 123 21.64 -1.47 -7.46
N ILE A 124 21.12 -0.29 -7.12
CA ILE A 124 21.91 0.80 -6.54
C ILE A 124 22.50 0.37 -5.19
N SER A 125 21.73 -0.31 -4.35
CA SER A 125 22.24 -0.85 -3.08
C SER A 125 23.40 -1.82 -3.30
N ILE A 126 23.30 -2.72 -4.28
CA ILE A 126 24.35 -3.70 -4.60
C ILE A 126 25.60 -3.02 -5.19
N GLN A 127 25.43 -1.98 -6.01
CA GLN A 127 26.56 -1.23 -6.57
C GLN A 127 27.31 -0.44 -5.49
N VAL A 128 26.61 0.21 -4.56
CA VAL A 128 27.24 0.90 -3.42
C VAL A 128 28.05 -0.07 -2.56
N ASP A 129 27.52 -1.27 -2.29
CA ASP A 129 28.26 -2.31 -1.58
C ASP A 129 29.48 -2.80 -2.37
N SER A 130 29.39 -2.91 -3.70
CA SER A 130 30.51 -3.30 -4.57
C SER A 130 31.60 -2.23 -4.68
N GLU A 131 31.24 -0.94 -4.73
CA GLU A 131 32.19 0.17 -4.70
C GLU A 131 32.89 0.26 -3.34
N HIS A 132 32.17 -0.05 -2.25
CA HIS A 132 32.79 -0.17 -0.93
C HIS A 132 33.77 -1.35 -0.87
N ILE A 133 33.47 -2.51 -1.48
CA ILE A 133 34.38 -3.67 -1.47
C ILE A 133 35.71 -3.39 -2.20
N GLN A 134 35.77 -2.47 -3.16
CA GLN A 134 37.05 -2.08 -3.77
C GLN A 134 37.91 -1.16 -2.88
N ASP A 135 37.32 -0.49 -1.90
CA ASP A 135 38.01 0.46 -1.01
C ASP A 135 38.21 -0.07 0.43
N ILE A 136 37.68 -1.26 0.76
CA ILE A 136 37.87 -1.91 2.07
C ILE A 136 39.01 -2.93 2.01
N SER A 137 40.25 -2.46 1.83
CA SER A 137 41.42 -3.21 2.32
C SER A 137 41.64 -3.02 3.84
N SER A 138 40.78 -2.27 4.54
CA SER A 138 40.88 -2.10 5.99
C SER A 138 39.64 -1.46 6.61
N GLN A 139 38.59 -2.22 6.87
CA GLN A 139 37.66 -1.86 7.96
C GLN A 139 37.07 -3.13 8.58
N GLN A 140 37.47 -3.35 9.83
CA GLN A 140 37.06 -4.45 10.68
C GLN A 140 35.56 -4.31 10.96
N TYR A 141 34.77 -5.28 10.53
CA TYR A 141 33.32 -5.33 10.74
C TYR A 141 33.03 -5.29 12.26
N ASP A 142 32.45 -4.19 12.74
CA ASP A 142 32.14 -3.99 14.15
C ASP A 142 30.86 -4.76 14.52
N GLY A 143 31.04 -5.94 15.13
CA GLY A 143 29.97 -6.83 15.56
C GLY A 143 28.94 -6.18 16.50
N ALA A 144 29.23 -5.01 17.06
CA ALA A 144 28.27 -4.25 17.86
C ALA A 144 27.07 -3.75 17.04
N LYS A 145 27.27 -3.34 15.77
CA LYS A 145 26.17 -2.81 14.94
C LYS A 145 25.21 -3.90 14.46
N ALA A 146 25.73 -5.08 14.15
CA ALA A 146 24.91 -6.24 13.77
C ALA A 146 24.01 -6.70 14.93
N ASN A 147 24.51 -6.66 16.17
CA ASN A 147 23.74 -7.02 17.35
C ASN A 147 22.57 -6.04 17.62
N VAL A 148 22.77 -4.74 17.41
CA VAL A 148 21.71 -3.73 17.56
C VAL A 148 20.58 -3.94 16.53
N LEU A 149 20.94 -4.30 15.30
CA LEU A 149 19.98 -4.60 14.24
C LEU A 149 19.13 -5.84 14.55
N ILE A 150 19.76 -6.90 15.06
CA ILE A 150 19.07 -8.12 15.51
C ILE A 150 18.15 -7.81 16.70
N GLU A 151 18.60 -7.02 17.66
CA GLU A 151 17.81 -6.63 18.83
C GLU A 151 16.56 -5.81 18.42
N HIS A 152 16.68 -4.91 17.44
CA HIS A 152 15.55 -4.17 16.88
C HIS A 152 14.54 -5.06 16.13
N ILE A 153 15.02 -6.08 15.42
CA ILE A 153 14.16 -7.07 14.75
C ILE A 153 13.40 -7.87 15.80
N ASP A 154 14.08 -8.38 16.83
CA ASP A 154 13.45 -9.14 17.91
C ASP A 154 12.42 -8.30 18.68
N HIS A 155 12.73 -7.02 18.93
CA HIS A 155 11.82 -6.11 19.61
C HIS A 155 10.56 -5.81 18.76
N THR A 156 10.72 -5.69 17.44
CA THR A 156 9.60 -5.52 16.52
C THR A 156 8.73 -6.78 16.45
N ILE A 157 9.34 -7.96 16.39
CA ILE A 157 8.62 -9.25 16.41
C ILE A 157 7.83 -9.42 17.72
N ALA A 158 8.43 -9.04 18.85
CA ALA A 158 7.77 -9.08 20.15
C ALA A 158 6.58 -8.09 20.21
N ALA A 159 6.74 -6.88 19.66
CA ALA A 159 5.67 -5.89 19.60
C ALA A 159 4.48 -6.39 18.76
N ILE A 160 4.74 -6.97 17.59
CA ILE A 160 3.70 -7.55 16.72
C ILE A 160 2.98 -8.70 17.43
N SER A 161 3.74 -9.58 18.08
CA SER A 161 3.19 -10.72 18.84
C SER A 161 2.30 -10.26 20.01
N ASN A 162 2.70 -9.19 20.70
CA ASN A 162 1.92 -8.60 21.77
C ASN A 162 0.62 -7.95 21.28
N VAL A 163 0.64 -7.24 20.13
CA VAL A 163 -0.57 -6.69 19.53
C VAL A 163 -1.56 -7.81 19.17
N LYS A 164 -1.07 -8.89 18.55
CA LYS A 164 -1.89 -10.07 18.22
C LYS A 164 -2.50 -10.73 19.47
N SER A 165 -1.73 -10.82 20.56
CA SER A 165 -2.21 -11.34 21.85
C SER A 165 -3.30 -10.45 22.48
N ILE A 166 -3.13 -9.13 22.44
CA ILE A 166 -4.10 -8.16 22.94
C ILE A 166 -5.41 -8.23 22.14
N GLU A 167 -5.31 -8.38 20.81
CA GLU A 167 -6.47 -8.49 19.91
C GLU A 167 -7.24 -9.79 20.17
N THR A 168 -6.53 -10.92 20.28
CA THR A 168 -7.11 -12.22 20.64
C THR A 168 -7.79 -12.18 22.02
N THR A 169 -7.19 -11.48 22.98
CA THR A 169 -7.75 -11.34 24.34
C THR A 169 -8.98 -10.42 24.36
N LYS A 170 -9.02 -9.37 23.53
CA LYS A 170 -10.19 -8.51 23.36
C LYS A 170 -11.36 -9.25 22.73
N GLU A 171 -11.10 -10.06 21.71
CA GLU A 171 -12.11 -10.92 21.08
C GLU A 171 -12.64 -11.99 22.05
N LEU A 172 -11.75 -12.65 22.80
CA LEU A 172 -12.14 -13.63 23.81
C LEU A 172 -12.97 -13.00 24.93
N LYS A 173 -12.61 -11.79 25.37
CA LYS A 173 -13.39 -11.03 26.36
C LYS A 173 -14.77 -10.65 25.81
N ALA A 174 -14.86 -10.17 24.57
CA ALA A 174 -16.14 -9.85 23.94
C ALA A 174 -17.05 -11.08 23.79
N ALA A 175 -16.48 -12.24 23.50
CA ALA A 175 -17.22 -13.51 23.39
C ALA A 175 -17.70 -14.05 24.76
N LEU A 176 -16.92 -13.88 25.83
CA LEU A 176 -17.24 -14.43 27.16
C LEU A 176 -18.06 -13.50 28.06
N THR A 177 -18.02 -12.17 27.83
CA THR A 177 -18.78 -11.18 28.61
C THR A 177 -20.28 -11.49 28.68
N PRO A 178 -20.99 -11.77 27.57
CA PRO A 178 -22.43 -12.06 27.64
C PRO A 178 -22.75 -13.38 28.36
N VAL A 179 -21.82 -14.34 28.37
CA VAL A 179 -22.00 -15.63 29.08
C VAL A 179 -21.84 -15.44 30.59
N LEU A 180 -20.88 -14.61 31.02
CA LEU A 180 -20.62 -14.32 32.43
C LEU A 180 -21.72 -13.47 33.07
N GLU A 181 -22.32 -12.52 32.33
CA GLU A 181 -23.48 -11.72 32.78
C GLU A 181 -24.75 -12.55 33.00
N THR A 182 -24.91 -13.68 32.32
CA THR A 182 -26.02 -14.62 32.57
C THR A 182 -25.84 -15.52 33.79
N ILE A 183 -24.61 -15.67 34.31
CA ILE A 183 -24.30 -16.61 35.40
C ILE A 183 -24.29 -15.89 36.78
N CYS A 184 -24.12 -14.57 36.80
CA CYS A 184 -24.35 -13.74 37.98
C CYS A 184 -25.28 -12.58 37.63
N PRO A 185 -26.55 -12.58 38.09
CA PRO A 185 -27.38 -11.37 38.05
C PRO A 185 -26.86 -10.30 39.04
#